data_AF-A0A7K9AK40-F1
#
_entry.id   AF-A0A7K9AK40-F1
#
_cell.length_a   1.000
_cell.length_b   1.000
_cell.length_c   1.000
_cell.angle_alpha   90.00
_cell.angle_beta   90.00
_cell.angle_gamma   90.00
#
_symmetry.space_group_name_H-M   'P 1'
#
loop_
_entity.id
_entity.type
_entity.pdbx_description
1 polymer ?
#
loop_
_entity_poly.entity_id
_entity_poly.type
_entity_poly.pdbx_seq_one_letter_code
_entity_poly.pdbx_strand_id
1 'polypeptide(L)'
;IYFQVGGRLIISADELAHLWKSVKLPKDLFASIINVGCFTEEIEWLKFLALACRPIGVIIAETLKIICEVLSGDHNDGPPRIPFSTFQFLYTYIAEKDGEISASHVSRMLNYIEQEIIGPDGLIKVSDFTQNPQVRLE
;
A
#
# COMPACT_ATOMS: atom_id res chain seq x y z
N ILE A 1 -9.36 -9.22 12.41
CA ILE A 1 -8.96 -10.52 11.82
C ILE A 1 -9.27 -10.40 10.33
N TYR A 2 -8.27 -10.25 9.47
CA TYR A 2 -8.50 -9.98 8.05
C TYR A 2 -9.16 -11.17 7.35
N PHE A 3 -10.11 -10.90 6.46
CA PHE A 3 -10.64 -11.91 5.54
C PHE A 3 -9.99 -11.73 4.17
N GLN A 4 -9.51 -12.83 3.59
CA GLN A 4 -8.95 -12.84 2.24
C GLN A 4 -10.02 -13.35 1.27
N VAL A 5 -10.54 -12.46 0.42
CA VAL A 5 -11.51 -12.81 -0.63
C VAL A 5 -10.88 -12.49 -1.98
N GLY A 6 -10.61 -13.51 -2.79
CA GLY A 6 -10.01 -13.33 -4.13
C GLY A 6 -8.64 -12.64 -4.10
N GLY A 7 -7.83 -12.85 -3.06
CA GLY A 7 -6.54 -12.19 -2.87
C GLY A 7 -6.62 -10.78 -2.27
N ARG A 8 -7.82 -10.26 -2.00
CA ARG A 8 -8.04 -8.95 -1.38
C ARG A 8 -8.24 -9.11 0.11
N LEU A 9 -7.53 -8.30 0.90
CA LEU A 9 -7.74 -8.20 2.34
C LEU A 9 -8.93 -7.27 2.57
N ILE A 10 -10.02 -7.82 3.10
CA ILE A 10 -11.24 -7.08 3.43
C ILE A 10 -11.39 -7.05 4.94
N ILE A 11 -11.77 -5.89 5.46
CA ILE A 11 -12.08 -5.68 6.88
C ILE A 11 -13.43 -4.95 6.98
N SER A 12 -14.25 -5.32 7.97
CA SER A 12 -15.50 -4.59 8.23
C SER A 12 -15.20 -3.21 8.80
N ALA A 13 -16.03 -2.22 8.46
CA ALA A 13 -15.88 -0.86 8.98
C ALA A 13 -15.91 -0.80 10.51
N ASP A 14 -16.75 -1.63 11.14
CA ASP A 14 -16.85 -1.74 12.60
C ASP A 14 -15.54 -2.26 13.21
N GLU A 15 -15.02 -3.40 12.73
CA GLU A 15 -13.76 -3.96 13.22
C GLU A 15 -12.61 -2.97 13.02
N LEU A 16 -12.55 -2.31 11.86
CA LEU A 16 -11.53 -1.32 11.56
C LEU A 16 -11.62 -0.11 12.51
N ALA A 17 -12.81 0.38 12.81
CA ALA A 17 -13.01 1.49 13.76
C ALA A 17 -12.58 1.08 15.18
N HIS A 18 -12.83 -0.17 15.58
CA HIS A 18 -12.36 -0.72 16.85
C HIS A 18 -10.83 -0.78 16.92
N LEU A 19 -10.17 -1.27 15.87
CA LEU A 19 -8.70 -1.28 15.76
C LEU A 19 -8.13 0.15 15.76
N TRP A 20 -8.73 1.06 15.00
CA TRP A 20 -8.29 2.47 14.95
C TRP A 20 -8.37 3.16 16.32
N LYS A 21 -9.42 2.86 17.08
CA LYS A 21 -9.59 3.37 18.45
C LYS A 21 -8.56 2.76 19.41
N SER A 22 -8.18 1.49 19.23
CA SER A 22 -7.22 0.82 20.12
C SER A 22 -5.80 1.41 19.98
N VAL A 23 -5.42 1.84 18.77
CA VAL A 23 -4.14 2.50 18.49
C VAL A 23 -4.14 4.01 18.79
N LYS A 24 -5.25 4.55 19.34
CA LYS A 24 -5.41 5.95 19.76
C LYS A 24 -5.13 6.99 18.65
N LEU A 25 -5.40 6.64 17.40
CA LEU A 25 -5.27 7.56 16.27
C LEU A 25 -6.45 8.57 16.22
N PRO A 26 -6.28 9.75 15.59
CA PRO A 26 -7.32 10.78 15.54
C PRO A 26 -8.58 10.28 14.81
N LYS A 27 -9.76 10.55 15.38
CA LYS A 27 -11.04 10.17 14.76
C LYS A 27 -11.34 10.97 13.50
N ASP A 28 -10.95 12.25 13.47
CA ASP A 28 -11.12 13.11 12.30
C ASP A 28 -10.32 12.61 11.10
N LEU A 29 -9.11 12.08 11.33
CA LEU A 29 -8.30 11.45 10.30
C LEU A 29 -8.98 10.19 9.75
N PHE A 30 -9.53 9.34 10.63
CA PHE A 30 -10.30 8.18 10.22
C PHE A 30 -11.48 8.55 9.33
N ALA A 31 -12.31 9.50 9.78
CA ALA A 31 -13.49 9.94 9.02
C ALA A 31 -13.10 10.53 7.65
N SER A 32 -11.99 11.28 7.59
CA SER A 32 -11.44 11.79 6.34
C SER A 32 -11.07 10.67 5.38
N ILE A 33 -10.34 9.65 5.85
CA ILE A 33 -9.93 8.49 5.05
C ILE A 33 -11.14 7.70 4.56
N ILE A 34 -12.13 7.46 5.42
CA ILE A 34 -13.39 6.77 5.06
C ILE A 34 -14.12 7.51 3.95
N ASN A 35 -14.20 8.84 4.04
CA ASN A 35 -14.87 9.68 3.05
C ASN A 35 -14.10 9.69 1.71
N VAL A 36 -12.78 9.93 1.73
CA VAL A 36 -11.93 9.96 0.53
C VAL A 36 -11.92 8.61 -0.20
N GLY A 37 -11.94 7.51 0.55
CA GLY A 37 -12.00 6.16 0.00
C GLY A 37 -13.40 5.72 -0.46
N CYS A 38 -14.44 6.50 -0.16
CA CYS A 38 -15.85 6.11 -0.33
C CYS A 38 -16.14 4.72 0.27
N PHE A 39 -15.54 4.42 1.42
CA PHE A 39 -15.67 3.12 2.06
C PHE A 39 -17.05 2.97 2.72
N THR A 40 -17.65 1.78 2.63
CA THR A 40 -18.96 1.46 3.20
C THR A 40 -18.82 0.38 4.27
N GLU A 41 -19.63 -0.69 4.25
CA GLU A 41 -19.60 -1.74 5.28
C GLU A 41 -18.37 -2.64 5.17
N GLU A 42 -17.94 -2.91 3.94
CA GLU A 42 -16.74 -3.70 3.61
C GLU A 42 -15.65 -2.79 3.06
N ILE A 43 -14.48 -2.84 3.69
CA ILE A 43 -13.35 -1.98 3.37
C ILE A 43 -12.23 -2.83 2.80
N GLU A 44 -11.79 -2.49 1.59
CA GLU A 44 -10.55 -3.04 1.03
C GLU A 44 -9.37 -2.48 1.81
N TRP A 45 -8.78 -3.31 2.68
CA TRP A 45 -7.74 -2.96 3.62
C TRP A 45 -6.54 -2.26 2.98
N LEU A 46 -6.11 -2.73 1.81
CA LEU A 46 -4.99 -2.14 1.07
C LEU A 46 -5.28 -0.72 0.59
N LYS A 47 -6.52 -0.44 0.15
CA LYS A 47 -6.93 0.92 -0.25
C LYS A 47 -7.00 1.83 0.95
N PHE A 48 -7.50 1.32 2.09
CA PHE A 48 -7.52 2.07 3.34
C PHE A 48 -6.11 2.41 3.81
N LEU A 49 -5.19 1.45 3.84
CA LEU A 49 -3.78 1.66 4.19
C LEU A 49 -3.10 2.68 3.26
N ALA A 50 -3.33 2.57 1.95
CA ALA A 50 -2.80 3.54 0.99
C ALA A 50 -3.21 4.98 1.29
N LEU A 51 -4.46 5.19 1.70
CA LEU A 51 -4.96 6.52 2.08
C LEU A 51 -4.49 6.94 3.49
N ALA A 52 -4.40 5.99 4.43
CA ALA A 52 -3.97 6.25 5.80
C ALA A 52 -2.47 6.64 5.88
N CYS A 53 -1.63 6.02 5.04
CA CYS A 53 -0.19 6.24 4.99
C CYS A 53 0.23 7.41 4.08
N ARG A 54 -0.73 8.20 3.57
CA ARG A 54 -0.47 9.38 2.73
C ARG A 54 -0.81 10.68 3.46
N PRO A 55 0.07 11.20 4.34
CA PRO A 55 0.00 12.60 4.74
C PRO A 55 0.35 13.51 3.56
N ILE A 56 -0.16 14.74 3.60
CA ILE A 56 0.17 15.81 2.63
C ILE A 56 1.69 16.04 2.64
N GLY A 57 2.37 15.83 1.50
CA GLY A 57 3.80 16.12 1.32
C GLY A 57 4.76 14.92 1.38
N VAL A 58 4.26 13.69 1.42
CA VAL A 58 5.08 12.46 1.36
C VAL A 58 5.12 11.89 -0.06
N ILE A 59 6.31 11.56 -0.56
CA ILE A 59 6.52 10.92 -1.86
C ILE A 59 5.96 9.49 -1.87
N ILE A 60 5.48 9.03 -3.03
CA ILE A 60 4.82 7.73 -3.18
C ILE A 60 5.71 6.56 -2.72
N ALA A 61 7.02 6.66 -2.96
CA ALA A 61 8.01 5.71 -2.46
C ALA A 61 7.94 5.49 -0.94
N GLU A 62 7.83 6.56 -0.15
CA GLU A 62 7.83 6.46 1.32
C GLU A 62 6.49 5.91 1.82
N THR A 63 5.36 6.30 1.22
CA THR A 63 4.06 5.69 1.51
C THR A 63 4.08 4.19 1.25
N LEU A 64 4.63 3.74 0.11
CA LEU A 64 4.76 2.32 -0.23
C LEU A 64 5.69 1.58 0.73
N LYS A 65 6.78 2.22 1.17
CA LYS A 65 7.69 1.66 2.18
C LYS A 65 6.96 1.41 3.50
N ILE A 66 6.25 2.40 4.04
CA ILE A 66 5.49 2.25 5.29
C ILE A 66 4.46 1.12 5.15
N ILE A 67 3.72 1.07 4.04
CA ILE A 67 2.73 0.02 3.81
C ILE A 67 3.40 -1.36 3.72
N CYS A 68 4.54 -1.47 3.04
CA CYS A 68 5.30 -2.72 2.97
C CYS A 68 5.75 -3.17 4.36
N GLU A 69 6.26 -2.26 5.20
CA GLU A 69 6.64 -2.56 6.59
C GLU A 69 5.44 -3.02 7.43
N VAL A 70 4.29 -2.37 7.30
CA VAL A 70 3.04 -2.75 7.99
C VAL A 70 2.53 -4.13 7.54
N LEU A 71 2.60 -4.42 6.24
CA LEU A 71 2.13 -5.69 5.68
C LEU A 71 3.11 -6.85 5.92
N SER A 72 4.41 -6.57 6.08
CA SER A 72 5.46 -7.58 6.27
C SER A 72 5.57 -8.11 7.71
N GLY A 73 4.61 -7.82 8.59
CA GLY A 73 4.70 -7.97 10.05
C GLY A 73 5.48 -9.19 10.60
N ASP A 74 6.24 -8.95 11.69
CA ASP A 74 6.97 -9.88 12.59
C ASP A 74 7.67 -11.11 11.97
N HIS A 75 8.03 -11.08 10.69
CA HIS A 75 8.91 -12.08 10.11
C HIS A 75 10.35 -11.80 10.56
N ASN A 76 10.73 -12.41 11.70
CA ASN A 76 12.03 -12.34 12.38
C ASN A 76 13.27 -12.74 11.54
N ASP A 77 13.16 -12.93 10.22
CA ASP A 77 14.21 -13.51 9.38
C ASP A 77 14.31 -12.84 7.99
N GLY A 78 14.27 -11.50 7.94
CA GLY A 78 14.68 -10.77 6.74
C GLY A 78 14.07 -9.39 6.54
N PRO A 79 14.49 -8.68 5.49
CA PRO A 79 13.95 -7.36 5.15
C PRO A 79 12.45 -7.46 4.77
N PRO A 80 11.66 -6.41 5.07
CA PRO A 80 10.24 -6.35 4.75
C PRO A 80 10.01 -6.59 3.25
N ARG A 81 9.10 -7.53 2.96
CA ARG A 81 8.78 -8.02 1.62
C ARG A 81 7.31 -8.36 1.50
N ILE A 82 6.72 -8.00 0.37
CA ILE A 82 5.32 -8.27 0.04
C ILE A 82 5.22 -8.91 -1.36
N PRO A 83 4.11 -9.60 -1.68
CA PRO A 83 3.86 -10.05 -3.04
C PRO A 83 3.90 -8.88 -4.03
N PHE A 84 4.52 -9.07 -5.19
CA PHE A 84 4.60 -8.01 -6.20
C PHE A 84 3.22 -7.58 -6.70
N SER A 85 2.26 -8.50 -6.77
CA SER A 85 0.86 -8.20 -7.09
C SER A 85 0.22 -7.22 -6.10
N THR A 86 0.56 -7.32 -4.80
CA THR A 86 0.13 -6.36 -3.77
C THR A 86 0.75 -4.99 -4.02
N PHE A 87 2.05 -4.94 -4.34
CA PHE A 87 2.74 -3.70 -4.67
C PHE A 87 2.17 -3.03 -5.93
N GLN A 88 1.91 -3.80 -6.99
CA GLN A 88 1.29 -3.31 -8.23
C GLN A 88 -0.06 -2.63 -7.95
N PHE A 89 -0.89 -3.27 -7.13
CA PHE A 89 -2.18 -2.72 -6.73
C PHE A 89 -2.01 -1.40 -5.96
N LEU A 90 -1.12 -1.37 -4.96
CA LEU A 90 -0.88 -0.18 -4.14
C LEU A 90 -0.33 0.98 -4.96
N TYR A 91 0.72 0.76 -5.75
CA TYR A 91 1.34 1.82 -6.55
C TYR A 91 0.36 2.41 -7.56
N THR A 92 -0.40 1.56 -8.26
CA THR A 92 -1.42 2.01 -9.20
C THR A 92 -2.51 2.82 -8.50
N TYR A 93 -3.02 2.35 -7.37
CA TYR A 93 -4.07 3.03 -6.62
C TYR A 93 -3.61 4.38 -6.06
N ILE A 94 -2.41 4.44 -5.50
CA ILE A 94 -1.83 5.68 -4.96
C ILE A 94 -1.58 6.69 -6.09
N ALA A 95 -1.01 6.24 -7.22
CA ALA A 95 -0.75 7.10 -8.38
C ALA A 95 -2.05 7.66 -8.98
N GLU A 96 -3.09 6.83 -9.11
CA GLU A 96 -4.41 7.27 -9.59
C GLU A 96 -5.03 8.32 -8.66
N LYS A 97 -4.91 8.14 -7.34
CA LYS A 97 -5.43 9.08 -6.35
C LYS A 97 -4.64 10.38 -6.27
N ASP A 98 -3.36 10.36 -6.62
CA ASP A 98 -2.53 11.55 -6.68
C ASP A 98 -2.83 12.42 -7.91
N GLY A 99 -3.08 11.77 -9.05
CA GLY A 99 -3.29 12.44 -10.33
C GLY A 99 -2.03 13.07 -10.95
N GLU A 100 -0.89 13.08 -10.25
CA GLU A 100 0.38 13.64 -10.76
C GLU A 100 1.13 12.66 -11.68
N ILE A 101 0.99 11.35 -11.43
CA ILE A 101 1.65 10.30 -12.23
C ILE A 101 0.72 9.79 -13.34
N SER A 102 1.19 9.86 -14.59
CA SER A 102 0.49 9.24 -15.72
C SER A 102 0.43 7.71 -15.60
N ALA A 103 -0.70 7.10 -15.99
CA ALA A 103 -0.85 5.64 -16.03
C ALA A 103 0.25 4.96 -16.87
N SER A 104 0.71 5.58 -17.96
CA SER A 104 1.83 5.09 -18.76
C SER A 104 3.15 5.01 -17.98
N HIS A 105 3.40 5.97 -17.09
CA HIS A 105 4.59 5.95 -16.24
C HIS A 105 4.47 4.82 -15.21
N VAL A 106 3.32 4.68 -14.56
CA VAL A 106 3.03 3.58 -13.63
C VAL A 106 3.27 2.23 -14.30
N SER A 107 2.65 1.99 -15.46
CA SER A 107 2.78 0.73 -16.20
C SER A 107 4.22 0.44 -16.63
N ARG A 108 4.96 1.45 -17.13
CA ARG A 108 6.37 1.29 -17.48
C ARG A 108 7.21 0.89 -16.27
N MET A 109 7.00 1.55 -15.14
CA MET A 109 7.76 1.28 -13.91
C MET A 109 7.45 -0.11 -13.38
N LEU A 110 6.17 -0.50 -13.34
CA LEU A 110 5.78 -1.85 -12.92
C LEU A 110 6.35 -2.92 -13.84
N ASN A 111 6.36 -2.70 -15.16
CA ASN A 111 6.95 -3.65 -16.09
C ASN A 111 8.47 -3.79 -15.90
N TYR A 112 9.19 -2.68 -15.68
CA TYR A 112 10.61 -2.72 -15.37
C TYR A 112 10.89 -3.50 -14.07
N ILE A 113 10.15 -3.21 -13.00
CA ILE A 113 10.31 -3.91 -11.73
C ILE A 113 10.05 -5.41 -11.91
N GLU A 114 8.96 -5.77 -12.58
CA GLU A 114 8.59 -7.17 -12.83
C GLU A 114 9.68 -7.95 -13.58
N GLN A 115 10.31 -7.35 -14.58
CA GLN A 115 11.31 -8.02 -15.43
C GLN A 115 12.71 -8.05 -14.80
N GLU A 116 13.14 -6.95 -14.18
CA GLU A 116 14.54 -6.78 -13.79
C GLU A 116 14.79 -7.04 -12.29
N ILE A 117 13.74 -6.97 -11.47
CA ILE A 117 13.85 -7.02 -10.00
C ILE A 117 13.16 -8.26 -9.45
N ILE A 118 11.94 -8.55 -9.91
CA ILE A 118 11.14 -9.63 -9.33
C ILE A 118 11.72 -10.98 -9.73
N GLY A 119 12.25 -11.68 -8.73
CA GLY A 119 12.75 -13.04 -8.87
C GLY A 119 11.62 -14.10 -8.91
N PRO A 120 11.98 -15.39 -8.99
CA PRO A 120 11.02 -16.50 -9.07
C PRO A 120 10.09 -16.63 -7.86
N ASP A 121 10.45 -15.99 -6.74
CA ASP A 121 9.66 -15.95 -5.51
C ASP A 121 8.45 -14.98 -5.62
N GLY A 122 8.43 -14.10 -6.63
CA GLY A 122 7.31 -13.18 -6.86
C GLY A 122 7.14 -12.09 -5.79
N LEU A 123 8.16 -11.89 -4.95
CA LEU A 123 8.16 -10.91 -3.86
C LEU A 123 9.00 -9.69 -4.23
N ILE A 124 8.58 -8.52 -3.72
CA ILE A 124 9.32 -7.27 -3.78
C ILE A 124 9.71 -6.83 -2.37
N LYS A 125 10.94 -6.34 -2.19
CA LYS A 125 11.46 -5.81 -0.93
C LYS A 125 11.49 -4.30 -0.95
N VAL A 126 11.45 -3.68 0.23
CA VAL A 126 11.59 -2.22 0.36
C VAL A 126 12.87 -1.69 -0.30
N SER A 127 13.98 -2.41 -0.18
CA SER A 127 15.26 -2.03 -0.78
C SER A 127 15.20 -1.94 -2.30
N ASP A 128 14.36 -2.74 -2.95
CA ASP A 128 14.33 -2.86 -4.40
C ASP A 128 13.82 -1.58 -5.09
N PHE A 129 12.97 -0.81 -4.42
CA PHE A 129 12.41 0.44 -4.96
C PHE A 129 12.87 1.70 -4.22
N THR A 130 13.61 1.56 -3.12
CA THR A 130 14.18 2.71 -2.38
C THR A 130 15.67 2.91 -2.65
N GLN A 131 16.40 1.84 -2.99
CA GLN A 131 17.85 1.90 -3.26
C GLN A 131 18.19 1.76 -4.75
N ASN A 132 17.22 1.38 -5.58
CA ASN A 132 17.45 1.23 -7.01
C ASN A 132 17.28 2.59 -7.73
N PRO A 133 18.35 3.19 -8.27
CA PRO A 133 18.29 4.50 -8.93
C PRO A 133 17.44 4.50 -10.21
N GLN A 134 17.17 3.33 -10.79
CA GLN A 134 16.30 3.18 -11.96
C GLN A 134 14.81 3.18 -11.57
N VAL A 135 14.49 2.91 -10.30
CA VAL A 135 13.12 2.94 -9.78
C VAL A 135 12.84 4.31 -9.17
N ARG A 136 12.13 5.16 -9.92
CA ARG A 136 11.73 6.50 -9.49
C ARG A 136 10.23 6.55 -9.28
N LEU A 137 9.80 6.34 -8.04
CA LEU A 137 8.40 6.44 -7.61
C LEU A 137 8.14 7.88 -7.12
N GLU A 138 8.21 8.82 -8.06
CA GLU A 138 7.86 10.24 -7.89
C GLU A 138 6.37 10.45 -8.06
#